data_AF-A0A058ZS98-F1
#
_entry.id   AF-A0A058ZS98-F1
#
_cell.length_a   1.000
_cell.length_b   1.000
_cell.length_c   1.000
_cell.angle_alpha   90.00
_cell.angle_beta   90.00
_cell.angle_gamma   90.00
#
_symmetry.space_group_name_H-M   'P 1'
#
loop_
_entity.id
_entity.type
_entity.pdbx_description
1 polymer ?
#
loop_
_entity_poly.entity_id
_entity_poly.type
_entity_poly.pdbx_seq_one_letter_code
_entity_poly.pdbx_strand_id
1 'polypeptide(L)'
;PHPSECSGGDLDGDGYFVSWDSELVPPLQSEPMDYTPAPIEQLDNDVTIEEVEEYFVKFMLNDSLGIIADSHTAFADSKPGKAMSPECLELARLFSIAVDFPKTGVPAVIPPNLYAKECPDFMEKPDKSSYPSNNVIGKLFREVKELAYASSSIRKFTLEMARQSYDPEMEVDGFEEYVDDAFYHKGNYDYKLGNMMEYYGINTEAEILSGCIMKMSKSFTKRRDADSITRAVKSLRKEARNWFNDKGSGSDSEAVDEYAKASAWYHVTYHPSYWGCYNEGLNRDHYLSFPWCVYDKLIQIKKKKRDSCFYLAKLE
;
A
#
# COMPACT_ATOMS: atom_id res chain seq x y z
N PRO A 1 16.00 14.88 30.60
CA PRO A 1 16.01 15.85 29.47
C PRO A 1 14.61 15.85 28.84
N HIS A 2 14.10 16.92 28.24
CA HIS A 2 12.76 16.85 27.62
C HIS A 2 12.57 15.68 26.61
N PRO A 3 13.57 15.28 25.81
CA PRO A 3 13.50 14.06 24.99
C PRO A 3 13.03 12.80 25.73
N SER A 4 13.55 12.54 26.94
CA SER A 4 13.23 11.33 27.70
C SER A 4 11.79 11.31 28.21
N GLU A 5 11.12 12.47 28.27
CA GLU A 5 9.71 12.61 28.66
C GLU A 5 8.78 12.15 27.52
N CYS A 6 9.30 12.08 26.28
CA CYS A 6 8.58 11.59 25.10
C CYS A 6 8.88 10.11 24.87
N SER A 7 8.25 9.23 25.66
CA SER A 7 8.36 7.77 25.50
C SER A 7 9.78 7.21 25.69
N GLY A 8 10.62 7.88 26.51
CA GLY A 8 12.00 7.45 26.77
C GLY A 8 12.97 7.75 25.63
N GLY A 9 12.62 8.65 24.71
CA GLY A 9 13.43 9.00 23.54
C GLY A 9 14.71 9.79 23.84
N ASP A 10 15.55 9.92 22.82
CA ASP A 10 16.80 10.67 22.85
C ASP A 10 17.02 11.50 21.56
N LEU A 11 18.26 11.86 21.25
CA LEU A 11 18.63 12.71 20.11
C LEU A 11 19.54 11.97 19.11
N ASP A 12 19.50 10.65 19.08
CA ASP A 12 20.29 9.82 18.16
C ASP A 12 19.63 9.60 16.78
N GLY A 13 18.36 10.01 16.64
CA GLY A 13 17.58 9.86 15.41
C GLY A 13 16.06 9.98 15.58
N ASP A 14 15.55 10.13 16.81
CA ASP A 14 14.12 10.19 17.09
C ASP A 14 13.38 11.33 16.38
N GLY A 15 12.21 10.98 15.83
CA GLY A 15 11.29 11.93 15.23
C GLY A 15 10.24 12.39 16.23
N TYR A 16 10.06 13.71 16.34
CA TYR A 16 9.09 14.32 17.25
C TYR A 16 7.92 14.89 16.47
N PHE A 17 6.69 14.59 16.92
CA PHE A 17 5.50 15.27 16.42
C PHE A 17 5.34 16.62 17.13
N VAL A 18 5.44 17.71 16.36
CA VAL A 18 5.27 19.08 16.87
C VAL A 18 4.08 19.70 16.16
N SER A 19 3.11 20.18 16.93
CA SER A 19 1.95 20.91 16.43
C SER A 19 1.75 22.20 17.22
N TRP A 20 1.46 23.29 16.51
CA TRP A 20 1.02 24.58 17.06
C TRP A 20 -0.46 24.84 16.82
N ASP A 21 -1.18 23.88 16.22
CA ASP A 21 -2.62 23.97 16.05
C ASP A 21 -3.30 23.82 17.43
N SER A 22 -3.96 24.89 17.88
CA SER A 22 -4.64 24.93 19.17
C SER A 22 -5.73 23.88 19.33
N GLU A 23 -6.30 23.34 18.23
CA GLU A 23 -7.29 22.26 18.29
C GLU A 23 -6.65 20.89 18.57
N LEU A 24 -5.36 20.72 18.27
CA LEU A 24 -4.60 19.48 18.47
C LEU A 24 -3.79 19.48 19.77
N VAL A 25 -3.58 20.64 20.38
CA VAL A 25 -2.87 20.76 21.67
C VAL A 25 -3.81 20.30 22.80
N PRO A 26 -3.49 19.22 23.53
CA PRO A 26 -4.34 18.75 24.62
C PRO A 26 -4.46 19.81 25.74
N PRO A 27 -5.65 20.03 26.31
CA PRO A 27 -5.83 20.99 27.40
C PRO A 27 -5.25 20.49 28.73
N LEU A 28 -4.95 19.19 28.82
CA LEU A 28 -4.41 18.54 30.02
C LEU A 28 -2.95 18.14 29.76
N GLN A 29 -2.11 18.43 30.74
CA GLN A 29 -0.74 17.92 30.83
C GLN A 29 -0.67 16.86 31.91
N SER A 30 0.08 15.80 31.65
CA SER A 30 0.36 14.71 32.58
C SER A 30 1.84 14.66 32.85
N GLU A 31 2.23 14.27 34.05
CA GLU A 31 3.63 14.00 34.37
C GLU A 31 4.16 12.83 33.54
N PRO A 32 5.41 12.92 33.04
CA PRO A 32 6.03 11.85 32.28
C PRO A 32 6.26 10.62 33.17
N MET A 33 6.26 9.44 32.55
CA MET A 33 6.64 8.20 33.21
C MET A 33 8.16 8.20 33.48
N ASP A 34 8.56 7.52 34.56
CA ASP A 34 9.97 7.25 34.83
C ASP A 34 10.47 6.12 33.92
N TYR A 35 11.37 6.49 33.00
CA TYR A 35 12.02 5.58 32.05
C TYR A 35 13.40 5.12 32.54
N THR A 36 13.66 5.13 33.85
CA THR A 36 14.90 4.59 34.41
C THR A 36 15.07 3.13 33.97
N PRO A 37 16.15 2.80 33.24
CA PRO A 37 16.31 1.47 32.65
C PRO A 37 16.52 0.40 33.72
N ALA A 38 16.09 -0.83 33.41
CA ALA A 38 16.38 -1.99 34.23
C ALA A 38 17.90 -2.23 34.29
N PRO A 39 18.42 -2.82 35.39
CA PRO A 39 19.82 -3.24 35.46
C PRO A 39 20.15 -4.16 34.29
N ILE A 40 21.26 -3.87 33.60
CA ILE A 40 21.75 -4.65 32.46
C ILE A 40 22.35 -5.95 32.99
N GLU A 41 22.03 -7.10 32.40
CA GLU A 41 22.80 -8.32 32.62
C GLU A 41 24.20 -8.13 32.03
N GLN A 42 25.19 -7.89 32.89
CA GLN A 42 26.59 -7.86 32.48
C GLN A 42 27.14 -9.27 32.46
N LEU A 43 27.73 -9.66 31.32
CA LEU A 43 28.52 -10.87 31.21
C LEU A 43 29.94 -10.56 31.71
N ASP A 44 30.47 -11.43 32.57
CA ASP A 44 31.83 -11.31 33.11
C ASP A 44 32.91 -11.88 32.15
N ASN A 45 32.53 -12.25 30.93
CA ASN A 45 33.37 -12.89 29.92
C ASN A 45 33.25 -12.25 28.54
N ASP A 46 34.21 -12.56 27.66
CA ASP A 46 34.13 -12.20 26.24
C ASP A 46 32.96 -12.93 25.58
N VAL A 47 32.21 -12.21 24.74
CA VAL A 47 31.03 -12.73 24.04
C VAL A 47 31.42 -13.81 23.05
N THR A 48 30.83 -14.99 23.19
CA THR A 48 31.01 -16.16 22.33
C THR A 48 29.89 -16.28 21.29
N ILE A 49 30.10 -17.07 20.23
CA ILE A 49 29.07 -17.28 19.19
C ILE A 49 27.90 -18.09 19.75
N GLU A 50 28.19 -19.04 20.64
CA GLU A 50 27.20 -19.87 21.32
C GLU A 50 26.23 -19.01 22.15
N GLU A 51 26.73 -17.99 22.86
CA GLU A 51 25.90 -17.02 23.59
C GLU A 51 25.03 -16.18 22.65
N VAL A 52 25.52 -15.85 21.45
CA VAL A 52 24.72 -15.16 20.42
C VAL A 52 23.59 -16.05 19.91
N GLU A 53 23.85 -17.33 19.67
CA GLU A 53 22.84 -18.31 19.26
C GLU A 53 21.76 -18.50 20.34
N GLU A 54 22.17 -18.65 21.61
CA GLU A 54 21.26 -18.74 22.75
C GLU A 54 20.43 -17.47 22.90
N TYR A 55 21.05 -16.30 22.78
CA TYR A 55 20.35 -15.02 22.82
C TYR A 55 19.33 -14.89 21.70
N PHE A 56 19.66 -15.33 20.48
CA PHE A 56 18.74 -15.30 19.36
C PHE A 56 17.47 -16.12 19.64
N VAL A 57 17.61 -17.32 20.20
CA VAL A 57 16.47 -18.14 20.63
C VAL A 57 15.70 -17.48 21.77
N LYS A 58 16.40 -16.93 22.78
CA LYS A 58 15.78 -16.18 23.89
C LYS A 58 14.97 -15.00 23.36
N PHE A 59 15.49 -14.28 22.38
CA PHE A 59 14.81 -13.14 21.76
C PHE A 59 13.53 -13.58 21.04
N MET A 60 13.60 -14.61 20.20
CA MET A 60 12.44 -15.15 19.47
C MET A 60 11.30 -15.62 20.38
N LEU A 61 11.64 -16.18 21.54
CA LEU A 61 10.65 -16.69 22.50
C LEU A 61 10.01 -15.59 23.35
N ASN A 62 10.69 -14.46 23.55
CA ASN A 62 10.29 -13.43 24.50
C ASN A 62 9.94 -12.08 23.86
N ASP A 63 9.99 -11.97 22.54
CA ASP A 63 9.48 -10.79 21.82
C ASP A 63 7.96 -10.67 22.02
N SER A 64 7.60 -9.83 22.99
CA SER A 64 6.24 -9.63 23.47
C SER A 64 5.72 -8.22 23.17
N LEU A 65 6.49 -7.40 22.45
CA LEU A 65 6.20 -5.99 22.22
C LEU A 65 4.84 -5.79 21.53
N GLY A 66 4.57 -6.58 20.49
CA GLY A 66 3.29 -6.54 19.78
C GLY A 66 2.09 -6.94 20.66
N ILE A 67 2.27 -7.94 21.53
CA ILE A 67 1.22 -8.43 22.43
C ILE A 67 0.88 -7.37 23.48
N ILE A 68 1.89 -6.69 24.02
CA ILE A 68 1.72 -5.59 24.97
C ILE A 68 0.99 -4.43 24.31
N ALA A 69 1.39 -4.00 23.11
CA ALA A 69 0.74 -2.92 22.36
C ALA A 69 -0.73 -3.22 22.05
N ASP A 70 -1.02 -4.44 21.57
CA ASP A 70 -2.38 -4.87 21.26
C ASP A 70 -3.24 -4.86 22.52
N SER A 71 -2.72 -5.40 23.63
CA SER A 71 -3.44 -5.44 24.89
C SER A 71 -3.68 -4.04 25.44
N HIS A 72 -2.68 -3.17 25.41
CA HIS A 72 -2.80 -1.77 25.84
C HIS A 72 -3.89 -1.05 25.06
N THR A 73 -3.91 -1.22 23.73
CA THR A 73 -4.93 -0.62 22.86
C THR A 73 -6.34 -1.10 23.22
N ALA A 74 -6.51 -2.40 23.43
CA ALA A 74 -7.81 -2.97 23.80
C ALA A 74 -8.29 -2.54 25.21
N PHE A 75 -7.38 -2.45 26.18
CA PHE A 75 -7.72 -1.95 27.52
C PHE A 75 -8.01 -0.45 27.50
N ALA A 76 -7.24 0.36 26.77
CA ALA A 76 -7.47 1.79 26.65
C ALA A 76 -8.81 2.12 25.97
N ASP A 77 -9.30 1.25 25.08
CA ASP A 77 -10.61 1.41 24.47
C ASP A 77 -11.77 1.02 25.42
N SER A 78 -11.62 -0.10 26.13
CA SER A 78 -12.70 -0.68 26.96
C SER A 78 -12.83 -0.07 28.35
N LYS A 79 -11.74 0.43 28.94
CA LYS A 79 -11.72 0.90 30.33
C LYS A 79 -12.18 2.36 30.43
N PRO A 80 -12.96 2.73 31.46
CA PRO A 80 -13.37 4.13 31.66
C PRO A 80 -12.20 5.11 31.80
N GLY A 81 -11.11 4.67 32.42
CA GLY A 81 -9.87 5.45 32.59
C GLY A 81 -9.01 5.54 31.33
N LYS A 82 -9.38 4.84 30.24
CA LYS A 82 -8.62 4.77 28.99
C LYS A 82 -7.14 4.42 29.23
N ALA A 83 -6.21 5.13 28.59
CA ALA A 83 -4.77 4.95 28.77
C ALA A 83 -4.28 5.23 30.21
N MET A 84 -5.08 5.92 31.05
CA MET A 84 -4.78 6.17 32.45
C MET A 84 -5.31 5.06 33.37
N SER A 85 -5.88 3.97 32.83
CA SER A 85 -6.28 2.83 33.66
C SER A 85 -5.04 2.14 34.26
N PRO A 86 -5.16 1.53 35.46
CA PRO A 86 -4.04 0.82 36.08
C PRO A 86 -3.45 -0.28 35.18
N GLU A 87 -4.29 -0.96 34.40
CA GLU A 87 -3.85 -1.97 33.44
C GLU A 87 -3.02 -1.36 32.30
N CYS A 88 -3.44 -0.20 31.77
CA CYS A 88 -2.72 0.49 30.71
C CYS A 88 -1.38 1.04 31.20
N LEU A 89 -1.34 1.61 32.41
CA LEU A 89 -0.09 2.11 33.02
C LEU A 89 0.93 0.98 33.24
N GLU A 90 0.48 -0.18 33.72
CA GLU A 90 1.37 -1.34 33.88
C GLU A 90 1.81 -1.90 32.52
N LEU A 91 0.92 -1.94 31.53
CA LEU A 91 1.29 -2.33 30.17
C LEU A 91 2.30 -1.35 29.54
N ALA A 92 2.18 -0.05 29.79
CA ALA A 92 3.15 0.95 29.33
C ALA A 92 4.52 0.75 29.98
N ARG A 93 4.58 0.41 31.27
CA ARG A 93 5.82 0.03 31.96
C ARG A 93 6.45 -1.22 31.34
N LEU A 94 5.65 -2.26 31.09
CA LEU A 94 6.11 -3.48 30.43
C LEU A 94 6.56 -3.22 28.98
N PHE A 95 5.91 -2.30 28.28
CA PHE A 95 6.29 -1.90 26.93
C PHE A 95 7.69 -1.28 26.91
N SER A 96 8.00 -0.40 27.87
CA SER A 96 9.36 0.15 28.02
C SER A 96 10.40 -0.95 28.21
N ILE A 97 10.13 -1.94 29.08
CA ILE A 97 11.04 -3.08 29.30
C ILE A 97 11.22 -3.89 28.02
N ALA A 98 10.13 -4.13 27.27
CA ALA A 98 10.18 -4.89 26.02
C ALA A 98 10.98 -4.18 24.91
N VAL A 99 10.92 -2.85 24.83
CA VAL A 99 11.74 -2.06 23.89
C VAL A 99 13.23 -2.17 24.21
N ASP A 100 13.58 -2.19 25.49
CA ASP A 100 14.96 -2.28 25.96
C ASP A 100 15.46 -3.73 26.10
N PHE A 101 14.62 -4.74 25.90
CA PHE A 101 15.01 -6.15 25.97
C PHE A 101 16.19 -6.52 25.03
N PRO A 102 16.25 -6.04 23.77
CA PRO A 102 17.44 -6.16 22.91
C PRO A 102 18.76 -5.71 23.54
N LYS A 103 18.70 -4.70 24.44
CA LYS A 103 19.87 -4.05 25.04
C LYS A 103 20.17 -4.62 26.43
N THR A 104 19.15 -4.94 27.20
CA THR A 104 19.26 -5.31 28.62
C THR A 104 19.28 -6.81 28.86
N GLY A 105 18.75 -7.61 27.93
CA GLY A 105 18.57 -9.05 28.09
C GLY A 105 17.40 -9.46 29.01
N VAL A 106 16.67 -8.49 29.58
CA VAL A 106 15.57 -8.73 30.51
C VAL A 106 14.22 -8.76 29.77
N PRO A 107 13.52 -9.92 29.70
CA PRO A 107 12.25 -10.02 29.00
C PRO A 107 11.10 -9.40 29.81
N ALA A 108 10.16 -8.77 29.11
CA ALA A 108 8.91 -8.31 29.72
C ALA A 108 7.96 -9.49 29.96
N VAL A 109 7.61 -9.76 31.22
CA VAL A 109 6.68 -10.82 31.59
C VAL A 109 5.28 -10.23 31.77
N ILE A 110 4.36 -10.57 30.86
CA ILE A 110 2.98 -10.09 30.91
C ILE A 110 2.16 -10.93 31.90
N PRO A 111 1.57 -10.33 32.94
CA PRO A 111 0.65 -11.01 33.84
C PRO A 111 -0.60 -11.55 33.10
N PRO A 112 -1.16 -12.72 33.49
CA PRO A 112 -2.32 -13.31 32.83
C PRO A 112 -3.55 -12.39 32.72
N ASN A 113 -3.73 -11.47 33.66
CA ASN A 113 -4.83 -10.50 33.67
C ASN A 113 -4.64 -9.34 32.68
N LEU A 114 -3.42 -9.14 32.15
CA LEU A 114 -3.11 -8.09 31.17
C LEU A 114 -3.14 -8.59 29.72
N TYR A 115 -3.60 -9.82 29.49
CA TYR A 115 -3.93 -10.29 28.15
C TYR A 115 -5.36 -9.88 27.79
N ALA A 116 -5.49 -9.06 26.73
CA ALA A 116 -6.80 -8.71 26.20
C ALA A 116 -7.51 -9.93 25.61
N LYS A 117 -8.65 -10.30 26.21
CA LYS A 117 -9.52 -11.41 25.78
C LYS A 117 -10.43 -11.03 24.62
N GLU A 118 -10.89 -9.78 24.62
CA GLU A 118 -11.72 -9.18 23.58
C GLU A 118 -11.03 -7.94 23.06
N CYS A 119 -11.14 -7.69 21.76
CA CYS A 119 -10.54 -6.53 21.12
C CYS A 119 -11.60 -5.66 20.44
N PRO A 120 -11.41 -4.35 20.37
CA PRO A 120 -12.31 -3.50 19.59
C PRO A 120 -12.27 -3.86 18.11
N ASP A 121 -13.39 -3.65 17.43
CA ASP A 121 -13.64 -3.96 16.02
C ASP A 121 -12.59 -3.39 15.06
N PHE A 122 -12.07 -2.20 15.34
CA PHE A 122 -11.05 -1.55 14.52
C PHE A 122 -9.68 -2.25 14.53
N MET A 123 -9.42 -3.16 15.46
CA MET A 123 -8.16 -3.93 15.48
C MET A 123 -8.14 -5.12 14.53
N GLU A 124 -9.30 -5.52 13.99
CA GLU A 124 -9.47 -6.60 13.00
C GLU A 124 -8.70 -7.91 13.31
N LYS A 125 -8.65 -8.31 14.59
CA LYS A 125 -7.98 -9.54 15.02
C LYS A 125 -8.88 -10.76 14.74
N PRO A 126 -8.54 -11.64 13.78
CA PRO A 126 -9.41 -12.76 13.39
C PRO A 126 -9.46 -13.90 14.42
N ASP A 127 -8.46 -13.94 15.30
CA ASP A 127 -8.24 -14.94 16.33
C ASP A 127 -8.91 -14.61 17.68
N LYS A 128 -9.51 -13.42 17.82
CA LYS A 128 -10.12 -12.94 19.06
C LYS A 128 -11.58 -12.53 18.86
N SER A 129 -12.35 -12.62 19.95
CA SER A 129 -13.69 -12.02 20.00
C SER A 129 -13.57 -10.51 19.83
N SER A 130 -14.48 -9.91 19.07
CA SER A 130 -14.49 -8.46 18.80
C SER A 130 -15.78 -7.80 19.25
N TYR A 131 -15.67 -6.54 19.68
CA TYR A 131 -16.80 -5.70 20.06
C TYR A 131 -16.77 -4.36 19.30
N PRO A 132 -17.92 -3.76 18.97
CA PRO A 132 -17.96 -2.45 18.32
C PRO A 132 -17.52 -1.37 19.31
N SER A 133 -16.38 -0.71 19.06
CA SER A 133 -15.90 0.38 19.91
C SER A 133 -16.76 1.62 19.75
N ASN A 134 -17.23 2.18 20.87
CA ASN A 134 -18.00 3.44 20.89
C ASN A 134 -17.12 4.69 20.91
N ASN A 135 -15.79 4.53 20.95
CA ASN A 135 -14.84 5.63 20.92
C ASN A 135 -14.65 6.20 19.50
N VAL A 136 -13.96 7.33 19.41
CA VAL A 136 -13.73 8.06 18.14
C VAL A 136 -13.07 7.16 17.09
N ILE A 137 -12.06 6.37 17.49
CA ILE A 137 -11.35 5.47 16.57
C ILE A 137 -12.30 4.42 15.98
N GLY A 138 -13.12 3.76 16.81
CA GLY A 138 -14.11 2.78 16.33
C GLY A 138 -15.16 3.39 15.40
N LYS A 139 -15.64 4.60 15.71
CA LYS A 139 -16.58 5.33 14.84
C LYS A 139 -15.95 5.65 13.49
N LEU A 140 -14.76 6.25 13.49
CA LEU A 140 -14.03 6.58 12.26
C LEU A 140 -13.73 5.32 11.44
N PHE A 141 -13.29 4.24 12.09
CA PHE A 141 -13.02 2.97 11.42
C PHE A 141 -14.26 2.46 10.69
N ARG A 142 -15.42 2.42 11.34
CA ARG A 142 -16.67 1.97 10.72
C ARG A 142 -17.12 2.88 9.58
N GLU A 143 -17.09 4.20 9.76
CA GLU A 143 -17.43 5.15 8.70
C GLU A 143 -16.52 4.97 7.47
N VAL A 144 -15.21 4.88 7.68
CA VAL A 144 -14.24 4.66 6.60
C VAL A 144 -14.42 3.27 5.97
N LYS A 145 -14.71 2.24 6.76
CA LYS A 145 -14.93 0.88 6.26
C LYS A 145 -16.21 0.76 5.45
N GLU A 146 -17.29 1.43 5.86
CA GLU A 146 -18.53 1.54 5.10
C GLU A 146 -18.30 2.33 3.81
N LEU A 147 -17.57 3.46 3.84
CA LEU A 147 -17.16 4.18 2.64
C LEU A 147 -16.29 3.33 1.73
N ALA A 148 -15.36 2.56 2.28
CA ALA A 148 -14.51 1.65 1.52
C ALA A 148 -15.31 0.49 0.93
N TYR A 149 -16.35 0.00 1.61
CA TYR A 149 -17.25 -1.03 1.10
C TYR A 149 -18.19 -0.48 0.01
N ALA A 150 -18.75 0.71 0.22
CA ALA A 150 -19.52 1.42 -0.79
C ALA A 150 -18.65 1.77 -2.02
N SER A 151 -17.40 2.16 -1.78
CA SER A 151 -16.38 2.43 -2.80
C SER A 151 -15.71 1.16 -3.33
N SER A 152 -15.90 -0.02 -2.74
CA SER A 152 -15.40 -1.30 -3.27
C SER A 152 -16.13 -1.66 -4.57
N SER A 153 -17.26 -1.01 -4.81
CA SER A 153 -17.76 -0.75 -6.15
C SER A 153 -16.95 0.40 -6.80
N ILE A 154 -15.63 0.25 -6.90
CA ILE A 154 -14.89 0.98 -7.95
C ILE A 154 -15.59 0.49 -9.20
N ARG A 155 -16.38 1.37 -9.81
CA ARG A 155 -17.28 1.01 -10.90
C ARG A 155 -16.46 0.27 -11.95
N LYS A 156 -16.72 -1.03 -12.11
CA LYS A 156 -16.02 -1.83 -13.11
C LYS A 156 -16.19 -1.13 -14.46
N PHE A 157 -15.11 -1.02 -15.21
CA PHE A 157 -15.16 -0.39 -16.52
C PHE A 157 -16.11 -1.20 -17.42
N THR A 158 -17.27 -0.62 -17.76
CA THR A 158 -18.29 -1.30 -18.56
C THR A 158 -18.17 -0.95 -20.04
N LEU A 159 -18.80 -1.76 -20.89
CA LEU A 159 -18.94 -1.45 -22.32
C LEU A 159 -19.60 -0.09 -22.57
N GLU A 160 -20.59 0.30 -21.75
CA GLU A 160 -21.22 1.62 -21.84
C GLU A 160 -20.23 2.76 -21.51
N MET A 161 -19.40 2.57 -20.49
CA MET A 161 -18.35 3.54 -20.15
C MET A 161 -17.32 3.66 -21.26
N ALA A 162 -16.94 2.55 -21.90
CA ALA A 162 -16.07 2.56 -23.07
C ALA A 162 -16.68 3.40 -24.21
N ARG A 163 -17.97 3.23 -24.50
CA ARG A 163 -18.67 3.99 -25.56
C ARG A 163 -18.72 5.49 -25.27
N GLN A 164 -18.84 5.88 -24.00
CA GLN A 164 -18.93 7.28 -23.61
C GLN A 164 -17.57 7.97 -23.45
N SER A 165 -16.52 7.20 -23.12
CA SER A 165 -15.21 7.76 -22.75
C SER A 165 -14.17 7.65 -23.85
N TYR A 166 -14.44 6.89 -24.91
CA TYR A 166 -13.53 6.80 -26.06
C TYR A 166 -13.44 8.15 -26.77
N ASP A 167 -12.22 8.59 -27.05
CA ASP A 167 -11.89 9.88 -27.63
C ASP A 167 -11.37 9.65 -29.06
N PRO A 168 -12.18 9.90 -30.10
CA PRO A 168 -11.77 9.71 -31.49
C PRO A 168 -10.61 10.63 -31.90
N GLU A 169 -10.36 11.74 -31.18
CA GLU A 169 -9.21 12.60 -31.50
C GLU A 169 -7.87 11.94 -31.17
N MET A 170 -7.87 10.85 -30.41
CA MET A 170 -6.69 10.05 -30.14
C MET A 170 -6.28 9.18 -31.34
N GLU A 171 -7.11 9.08 -32.37
CA GLU A 171 -6.82 8.36 -33.61
C GLU A 171 -5.90 9.18 -34.52
N VAL A 172 -4.78 8.55 -34.88
CA VAL A 172 -3.74 9.09 -35.77
C VAL A 172 -3.73 8.26 -37.05
N ASP A 173 -3.73 8.91 -38.20
CA ASP A 173 -3.72 8.25 -39.51
C ASP A 173 -2.64 7.15 -39.58
N GLY A 174 -3.03 5.94 -40.02
CA GLY A 174 -2.15 4.78 -40.11
C GLY A 174 -2.02 3.95 -38.82
N PHE A 175 -2.80 4.27 -37.76
CA PHE A 175 -2.79 3.45 -36.54
C PHE A 175 -3.30 2.02 -36.77
N GLU A 176 -4.16 1.82 -37.77
CA GLU A 176 -4.76 0.54 -38.12
C GLU A 176 -3.69 -0.51 -38.45
N GLU A 177 -2.57 -0.10 -39.03
CA GLU A 177 -1.43 -0.97 -39.35
C GLU A 177 -0.78 -1.58 -38.11
N TYR A 178 -0.95 -0.94 -36.95
CA TYR A 178 -0.36 -1.37 -35.67
C TYR A 178 -1.38 -2.02 -34.74
N VAL A 179 -2.64 -2.17 -35.14
CA VAL A 179 -3.71 -2.70 -34.27
C VAL A 179 -3.45 -4.14 -33.85
N ASP A 180 -3.02 -5.01 -34.76
CA ASP A 180 -2.75 -6.41 -34.45
C ASP A 180 -1.56 -6.58 -33.48
N ASP A 181 -0.49 -5.80 -33.70
CA ASP A 181 0.66 -5.74 -32.80
C ASP A 181 0.27 -5.21 -31.41
N ALA A 182 -0.52 -4.13 -31.37
CA ALA A 182 -1.03 -3.55 -30.14
C ALA A 182 -1.94 -4.54 -29.38
N PHE A 183 -2.79 -5.28 -30.08
CA PHE A 183 -3.67 -6.30 -29.49
C PHE A 183 -2.85 -7.43 -28.85
N TYR A 184 -1.82 -7.91 -29.54
CA TYR A 184 -0.90 -8.92 -29.01
C TYR A 184 -0.18 -8.44 -27.75
N HIS A 185 0.40 -7.23 -27.78
CA HIS A 185 1.10 -6.67 -26.63
C HIS A 185 0.17 -6.36 -25.45
N LYS A 186 -1.06 -5.91 -25.71
CA LYS A 186 -2.07 -5.71 -24.66
C LYS A 186 -2.44 -7.04 -24.00
N GLY A 187 -2.69 -8.09 -24.79
CA GLY A 187 -2.97 -9.42 -24.24
C GLY A 187 -1.86 -9.93 -23.31
N ASN A 188 -0.60 -9.75 -23.72
CA ASN A 188 0.56 -10.11 -22.90
C ASN A 188 0.68 -9.26 -21.62
N TYR A 189 0.43 -7.96 -21.70
CA TYR A 189 0.43 -7.08 -20.54
C TYR A 189 -0.64 -7.47 -19.53
N ASP A 190 -1.89 -7.64 -20.00
CA ASP A 190 -3.03 -8.01 -19.18
C ASP A 190 -2.81 -9.37 -18.50
N TYR A 191 -2.28 -10.35 -19.23
CA TYR A 191 -1.95 -11.66 -18.69
C TYR A 191 -0.94 -11.57 -17.54
N LYS A 192 0.16 -10.83 -17.74
CA LYS A 192 1.20 -10.64 -16.73
C LYS A 192 0.68 -9.88 -15.51
N LEU A 193 -0.08 -8.80 -15.72
CA LEU A 193 -0.65 -8.01 -14.63
C LEU A 193 -1.66 -8.83 -13.80
N GLY A 194 -2.55 -9.55 -14.48
CA GLY A 194 -3.53 -10.42 -13.82
C GLY A 194 -2.88 -11.54 -13.02
N ASN A 195 -1.82 -12.17 -13.53
CA ASN A 195 -1.06 -13.18 -12.78
C ASN A 195 -0.41 -12.60 -11.51
N MET A 196 0.10 -11.36 -11.56
CA MET A 196 0.63 -10.69 -10.36
C MET A 196 -0.49 -10.42 -9.36
N MET A 197 -1.63 -9.90 -9.82
CA MET A 197 -2.79 -9.64 -8.95
C MET A 197 -3.27 -10.91 -8.25
N GLU A 198 -3.40 -12.02 -8.97
CA GLU A 198 -3.78 -13.32 -8.41
C GLU A 198 -2.74 -13.85 -7.42
N TYR A 199 -1.45 -13.76 -7.76
CA TYR A 199 -0.35 -14.22 -6.90
C TYR A 199 -0.36 -13.50 -5.53
N TYR A 200 -0.53 -12.18 -5.53
CA TYR A 200 -0.57 -11.38 -4.30
C TYR A 200 -1.95 -11.33 -3.63
N GLY A 201 -3.00 -11.82 -4.29
CA GLY A 201 -4.39 -11.75 -3.83
C GLY A 201 -4.95 -10.33 -3.82
N ILE A 202 -4.57 -9.50 -4.80
CA ILE A 202 -5.04 -8.13 -5.01
C ILE A 202 -6.26 -8.16 -5.95
N ASN A 203 -7.32 -7.44 -5.62
CA ASN A 203 -8.60 -7.58 -6.32
C ASN A 203 -8.74 -6.66 -7.52
N THR A 204 -8.09 -5.49 -7.51
CA THR A 204 -8.30 -4.47 -8.56
C THR A 204 -6.99 -3.97 -9.17
N GLU A 205 -7.07 -3.57 -10.44
CA GLU A 205 -5.96 -2.93 -11.16
C GLU A 205 -5.53 -1.62 -10.47
N ALA A 206 -6.49 -0.85 -9.92
CA ALA A 206 -6.20 0.40 -9.23
C ALA A 206 -5.33 0.19 -7.97
N GLU A 207 -5.61 -0.84 -7.17
CA GLU A 207 -4.83 -1.17 -5.96
C GLU A 207 -3.38 -1.51 -6.30
N ILE A 208 -3.16 -2.38 -7.28
CA ILE A 208 -1.80 -2.83 -7.63
C ILE A 208 -0.97 -1.72 -8.28
N LEU A 209 -1.60 -0.83 -9.07
CA LEU A 209 -0.90 0.28 -9.73
C LEU A 209 -0.61 1.46 -8.80
N SER A 210 -1.53 1.78 -7.89
CA SER A 210 -1.35 2.85 -6.92
C SER A 210 -0.44 2.46 -5.74
N GLY A 211 -0.33 1.17 -5.46
CA GLY A 211 0.31 0.66 -4.24
C GLY A 211 -0.59 0.79 -2.99
N CYS A 212 -1.79 1.36 -3.13
CA CYS A 212 -2.80 1.48 -2.07
C CYS A 212 -3.59 0.18 -1.93
N ILE A 213 -2.90 -0.90 -1.55
CA ILE A 213 -3.50 -2.24 -1.45
C ILE A 213 -4.33 -2.33 -0.16
N MET A 214 -5.62 -2.65 -0.32
CA MET A 214 -6.56 -2.78 0.80
C MET A 214 -6.54 -4.19 1.40
N LYS A 215 -6.46 -5.22 0.55
CA LYS A 215 -6.46 -6.62 0.96
C LYS A 215 -5.39 -7.40 0.19
N MET A 216 -4.69 -8.28 0.89
CA MET A 216 -3.73 -9.23 0.31
C MET A 216 -4.10 -10.66 0.73
N SER A 217 -3.52 -11.64 0.04
CA SER A 217 -3.52 -13.03 0.51
C SER A 217 -2.80 -13.15 1.86
N LYS A 218 -3.21 -14.12 2.69
CA LYS A 218 -2.70 -14.35 4.06
C LYS A 218 -1.18 -14.55 4.14
N SER A 219 -0.55 -14.96 3.03
CA SER A 219 0.88 -15.19 2.94
C SER A 219 1.71 -13.91 2.75
N PHE A 220 1.07 -12.77 2.46
CA PHE A 220 1.73 -11.51 2.19
C PHE A 220 1.31 -10.43 3.18
N THR A 221 2.22 -9.50 3.45
CA THR A 221 1.96 -8.35 4.34
C THR A 221 2.39 -7.06 3.66
N LYS A 222 1.55 -6.02 3.77
CA LYS A 222 1.82 -4.70 3.17
C LYS A 222 3.18 -4.14 3.60
N ARG A 223 3.59 -4.36 4.85
CA ARG A 223 4.86 -3.85 5.39
C ARG A 223 6.10 -4.47 4.74
N ARG A 224 6.03 -5.74 4.33
CA ARG A 224 7.17 -6.48 3.75
C ARG A 224 7.16 -6.49 2.22
N ASP A 225 5.97 -6.61 1.63
CA ASP A 225 5.84 -6.99 0.22
C ASP A 225 5.48 -5.81 -0.70
N ALA A 226 5.06 -4.66 -0.16
CA ALA A 226 4.66 -3.49 -0.96
C ALA A 226 5.76 -3.01 -1.92
N ASP A 227 7.02 -3.01 -1.47
CA ASP A 227 8.15 -2.62 -2.32
C ASP A 227 8.39 -3.61 -3.46
N SER A 228 8.24 -4.91 -3.19
CA SER A 228 8.42 -5.97 -4.19
C SER A 228 7.32 -5.91 -5.24
N ILE A 229 6.06 -5.69 -4.83
CA ILE A 229 4.93 -5.48 -5.74
C ILE A 229 5.17 -4.23 -6.60
N THR A 230 5.56 -3.11 -5.97
CA THR A 230 5.85 -1.86 -6.68
C THR A 230 6.97 -2.04 -7.70
N ARG A 231 8.04 -2.77 -7.35
CA ARG A 231 9.13 -3.11 -8.28
C ARG A 231 8.65 -3.99 -9.43
N ALA A 232 7.83 -5.00 -9.16
CA ALA A 232 7.29 -5.88 -10.19
C ALA A 232 6.42 -5.13 -11.21
N VAL A 233 5.51 -4.26 -10.73
CA VAL A 233 4.67 -3.40 -11.58
C VAL A 233 5.53 -2.43 -12.41
N LYS A 234 6.54 -1.80 -11.80
CA LYS A 234 7.50 -0.94 -12.53
C LYS A 234 8.25 -1.72 -13.61
N SER A 235 8.65 -2.96 -13.33
CA SER A 235 9.31 -3.84 -14.29
C SER A 235 8.39 -4.16 -15.47
N LEU A 236 7.12 -4.50 -15.22
CA LEU A 236 6.13 -4.75 -16.28
C LEU A 236 5.92 -3.53 -17.16
N ARG A 237 5.77 -2.34 -16.58
CA ARG A 237 5.63 -1.09 -17.35
C ARG A 237 6.86 -0.78 -18.19
N LYS A 238 8.06 -1.07 -17.67
CA LYS A 238 9.32 -0.92 -18.42
C LYS A 238 9.39 -1.90 -19.57
N GLU A 239 9.00 -3.15 -19.35
CA GLU A 239 8.95 -4.19 -20.38
C GLU A 239 7.97 -3.81 -21.49
N ALA A 240 6.76 -3.37 -21.15
CA ALA A 240 5.78 -2.89 -22.13
C ALA A 240 6.31 -1.70 -22.93
N ARG A 241 6.98 -0.74 -22.28
CA ARG A 241 7.64 0.36 -23.00
C ARG A 241 8.75 -0.13 -23.93
N ASN A 242 9.44 -1.22 -23.60
CA ASN A 242 10.44 -1.81 -24.49
C ASN A 242 9.79 -2.47 -25.72
N TRP A 243 8.66 -3.17 -25.56
CA TRP A 243 7.89 -3.69 -26.70
C TRP A 243 7.45 -2.56 -27.65
N PHE A 244 7.04 -1.42 -27.10
CA PHE A 244 6.71 -0.25 -27.90
C PHE A 244 7.91 0.27 -28.70
N ASN A 245 9.07 0.35 -28.07
CA ASN A 245 10.30 0.87 -28.68
C ASN A 245 11.00 -0.13 -29.62
N ASP A 246 10.65 -1.41 -29.57
CA ASP A 246 11.22 -2.42 -30.44
C ASP A 246 10.80 -2.14 -31.88
N LYS A 247 11.80 -2.02 -32.76
CA LYS A 247 11.62 -1.66 -34.17
C LYS A 247 11.54 -2.88 -35.09
N GLY A 248 11.60 -4.09 -34.55
CA GLY A 248 11.65 -5.31 -35.34
C GLY A 248 12.99 -5.47 -36.07
N SER A 249 13.59 -6.64 -36.00
CA SER A 249 14.85 -6.96 -36.67
C SER A 249 14.65 -7.31 -38.16
N GLY A 250 13.94 -6.48 -38.92
CA GLY A 250 13.59 -6.74 -40.31
C GLY A 250 13.49 -5.48 -41.16
N SER A 251 14.53 -5.27 -41.99
CA SER A 251 14.54 -4.63 -43.33
C SER A 251 13.80 -3.30 -43.55
N ASP A 252 14.59 -2.29 -43.94
CA ASP A 252 14.22 -1.07 -44.66
C ASP A 252 13.24 -0.07 -44.00
N SER A 253 13.86 0.93 -43.39
CA SER A 253 13.32 2.20 -42.88
C SER A 253 12.12 2.79 -43.64
N GLU A 254 10.91 2.38 -43.28
CA GLU A 254 9.84 3.35 -43.07
C GLU A 254 9.95 3.87 -41.64
N ALA A 255 9.88 5.19 -41.46
CA ALA A 255 9.91 5.77 -40.13
C ALA A 255 8.67 5.30 -39.38
N VAL A 256 8.83 4.34 -38.46
CA VAL A 256 7.75 3.89 -37.56
C VAL A 256 7.09 5.13 -36.96
N ASP A 257 5.83 5.36 -37.31
CA ASP A 257 5.08 6.47 -36.76
C ASP A 257 4.72 6.11 -35.32
N GLU A 258 5.58 6.55 -34.40
CA GLU A 258 5.41 6.34 -32.96
C GLU A 258 4.05 6.88 -32.46
N TYR A 259 3.45 7.87 -33.14
CA TYR A 259 2.12 8.38 -32.79
C TYR A 259 1.01 7.45 -33.28
N ALA A 260 1.13 6.89 -34.50
CA ALA A 260 0.22 5.87 -35.00
C ALA A 260 0.26 4.60 -34.13
N LYS A 261 1.45 4.14 -33.75
CA LYS A 261 1.62 2.99 -32.84
C LYS A 261 1.01 3.28 -31.45
N ALA A 262 1.23 4.49 -30.90
CA ALA A 262 0.64 4.86 -29.61
C ALA A 262 -0.89 5.01 -29.68
N SER A 263 -1.41 5.52 -30.80
CA SER A 263 -2.84 5.56 -31.11
C SER A 263 -3.43 4.16 -31.14
N ALA A 264 -2.77 3.19 -31.77
CA ALA A 264 -3.21 1.80 -31.77
C ALA A 264 -3.29 1.22 -30.35
N TRP A 265 -2.29 1.48 -29.50
CA TRP A 265 -2.29 1.05 -28.09
C TRP A 265 -3.45 1.66 -27.29
N TYR A 266 -3.77 2.93 -27.54
CA TYR A 266 -4.97 3.58 -27.00
C TYR A 266 -6.25 2.90 -27.51
N HIS A 267 -6.35 2.69 -28.82
CA HIS A 267 -7.52 2.13 -29.50
C HIS A 267 -7.87 0.75 -28.96
N VAL A 268 -6.92 -0.19 -28.98
CA VAL A 268 -7.15 -1.57 -28.52
C VAL A 268 -7.45 -1.66 -27.01
N THR A 269 -7.12 -0.62 -26.24
CA THR A 269 -7.40 -0.55 -24.80
C THR A 269 -8.78 0.02 -24.49
N TYR A 270 -9.18 1.10 -25.15
CA TYR A 270 -10.35 1.88 -24.74
C TYR A 270 -11.52 1.78 -25.71
N HIS A 271 -11.30 1.36 -26.96
CA HIS A 271 -12.37 1.30 -27.94
C HIS A 271 -13.39 0.18 -27.59
N PRO A 272 -14.71 0.45 -27.70
CA PRO A 272 -15.75 -0.49 -27.29
C PRO A 272 -15.69 -1.87 -27.95
N SER A 273 -15.14 -1.98 -29.17
CA SER A 273 -15.03 -3.27 -29.88
C SER A 273 -14.03 -4.23 -29.24
N TYR A 274 -13.08 -3.72 -28.44
CA TYR A 274 -12.06 -4.53 -27.76
C TYR A 274 -12.41 -4.79 -26.29
N TRP A 275 -13.53 -4.26 -25.80
CA TRP A 275 -13.97 -4.48 -24.43
C TRP A 275 -14.30 -5.96 -24.22
N GLY A 276 -13.62 -6.60 -23.26
CA GLY A 276 -13.81 -8.02 -22.95
C GLY A 276 -13.15 -8.98 -23.95
N CYS A 277 -12.35 -8.49 -24.91
CA CYS A 277 -11.60 -9.33 -25.86
C CYS A 277 -10.26 -9.86 -25.30
N TYR A 278 -9.92 -9.51 -24.05
CA TYR A 278 -8.72 -9.94 -23.36
C TYR A 278 -9.08 -10.85 -22.20
N ASN A 279 -8.10 -11.65 -21.73
CA ASN A 279 -8.28 -12.55 -20.60
C ASN A 279 -9.42 -13.57 -20.77
N GLU A 280 -9.65 -14.04 -22.01
CA GLU A 280 -10.68 -15.03 -22.31
C GLU A 280 -10.53 -16.29 -21.43
N GLY A 281 -11.62 -16.67 -20.76
CA GLY A 281 -11.64 -17.85 -19.87
C GLY A 281 -11.02 -17.64 -18.47
N LEU A 282 -10.44 -16.48 -18.17
CA LEU A 282 -9.80 -16.20 -16.87
C LEU A 282 -10.69 -15.45 -15.87
N ASN A 283 -11.92 -15.04 -16.27
CA ASN A 283 -12.86 -14.27 -15.44
C ASN A 283 -12.23 -13.02 -14.80
N ARG A 284 -11.34 -12.34 -15.55
CA ARG A 284 -10.67 -11.10 -15.14
C ARG A 284 -11.40 -9.89 -15.70
N ASP A 285 -11.27 -8.74 -15.03
CA ASP A 285 -11.79 -7.47 -15.51
C ASP A 285 -11.01 -6.96 -16.74
N HIS A 286 -11.59 -6.00 -17.47
CA HIS A 286 -10.92 -5.31 -18.58
C HIS A 286 -9.94 -4.27 -18.04
N TYR A 287 -8.64 -4.51 -18.21
CA TYR A 287 -7.59 -3.64 -17.70
C TYR A 287 -7.30 -2.44 -18.61
N LEU A 288 -7.01 -1.30 -17.99
CA LEU A 288 -6.93 0.02 -18.61
C LEU A 288 -5.53 0.64 -18.62
N SER A 289 -4.57 0.07 -17.90
CA SER A 289 -3.26 0.71 -17.68
C SER A 289 -2.19 0.45 -18.74
N PHE A 290 -2.44 -0.48 -19.67
CA PHE A 290 -1.50 -0.82 -20.74
C PHE A 290 -0.91 0.41 -21.47
N PRO A 291 -1.70 1.35 -22.01
CA PRO A 291 -1.18 2.49 -22.76
C PRO A 291 -0.56 3.57 -21.85
N TRP A 292 -0.70 3.48 -20.52
CA TRP A 292 -0.07 4.42 -19.59
C TRP A 292 1.44 4.27 -19.53
N CYS A 293 1.99 3.17 -20.05
CA CYS A 293 3.42 3.04 -20.22
C CYS A 293 3.96 3.89 -21.38
N VAL A 294 3.12 4.49 -22.24
CA VAL A 294 3.49 5.41 -23.35
C VAL A 294 2.75 6.75 -23.28
N TYR A 295 2.37 7.15 -22.06
CA TYR A 295 1.59 8.37 -21.78
C TYR A 295 2.17 9.64 -22.43
N ASP A 296 3.50 9.72 -22.56
CA ASP A 296 4.19 10.84 -23.18
C ASP A 296 3.79 11.06 -24.64
N LYS A 297 3.59 9.98 -25.40
CA LYS A 297 3.14 10.03 -26.80
C LYS A 297 1.67 10.38 -26.92
N LEU A 298 0.83 9.78 -26.07
CA LEU A 298 -0.61 10.05 -26.01
C LEU A 298 -0.90 11.53 -25.71
N ILE A 299 -0.17 12.11 -24.76
CA ILE A 299 -0.27 13.55 -24.45
C ILE A 299 0.12 14.41 -25.67
N GLN A 300 1.14 14.00 -26.42
CA GLN A 300 1.57 14.72 -27.61
C GLN A 300 0.54 14.65 -28.75
N ILE A 301 -0.12 13.51 -28.96
CA ILE A 301 -1.24 13.37 -29.91
C ILE A 301 -2.32 14.40 -29.60
N LYS A 302 -2.78 14.44 -28.33
CA LYS A 302 -3.84 15.36 -27.92
C LYS A 302 -3.43 16.82 -28.03
N LYS A 303 -2.18 17.16 -27.71
CA LYS A 303 -1.64 18.53 -27.89
C LYS A 303 -1.67 18.97 -29.35
N LYS A 304 -1.21 18.12 -30.28
CA LYS A 304 -1.20 18.43 -31.71
C LYS A 304 -2.60 18.67 -32.27
N LYS A 305 -3.59 17.84 -31.90
CA LYS A 305 -4.99 18.02 -32.33
C LYS A 305 -5.58 19.31 -31.80
N ARG A 306 -5.33 19.64 -30.53
CA ARG A 306 -5.74 20.91 -29.92
C ARG A 306 -5.16 22.11 -30.68
N ASP A 307 -3.87 22.10 -30.96
CA ASP A 307 -3.20 23.21 -31.68
C ASP A 307 -3.75 23.36 -33.11
N SER A 308 -3.98 22.26 -33.82
CA SER A 308 -4.63 22.28 -35.15
C SER A 308 -6.05 22.86 -35.12
N CYS A 309 -6.86 22.52 -34.12
CA CYS A 309 -8.19 23.12 -33.91
C CYS A 309 -8.12 24.63 -33.65
N PHE A 310 -7.13 25.10 -32.87
CA PHE A 310 -6.92 26.54 -32.64
C PHE A 310 -6.46 27.29 -33.90
N TYR A 311 -5.69 26.65 -34.79
CA TYR A 311 -5.29 27.26 -36.07
C TYR A 311 -6.47 27.35 -37.05
N LEU A 312 -7.32 26.33 -37.13
CA LEU A 312 -8.52 26.35 -37.97
C LEU A 312 -9.54 27.39 -37.49
N ALA A 313 -9.76 27.51 -36.18
CA ALA A 313 -10.66 28.52 -35.59
C ALA A 313 -10.15 29.97 -35.70
N LYS A 314 -8.90 30.19 -36.14
CA LYS A 314 -8.31 31.52 -36.40
C LYS A 314 -8.35 31.93 -37.88
N LEU A 315 -8.67 30.98 -38.76
CA LEU A 315 -8.77 31.18 -40.21
C LEU A 315 -10.23 31.40 -40.66
N GLU A 316 -11.19 31.22 -39.76
CA GLU A 316 -12.60 31.66 -39.88
C GLU A 316 -12.79 33.04 -39.24
#